data_AF-A0A1T4WV14-F1
#
_entry.id   AF-A0A1T4WV14-F1
#
_cell.length_a   1.000
_cell.length_b   1.000
_cell.length_c   1.000
_cell.angle_alpha   90.00
_cell.angle_beta   90.00
_cell.angle_gamma   90.00
#
_symmetry.space_group_name_H-M   'P 1'
#
loop_
_entity.id
_entity.type
_entity.pdbx_description
1 polymer ?
#
loop_
_entity_poly.entity_id
_entity_poly.type
_entity_poly.pdbx_seq_one_letter_code
_entity_poly.pdbx_strand_id
1 'polypeptide(L)'
;MIPVTDPALLQSLMDHSGMLVMGLDTRGRIQWMSRGLEALSGYASEDVKGQDWVKTFVPEEHRAAAALLCRGSIGGDRSHSHIKPLLKKDGGCRHVEWIHSDIKDADGHVTGILCMGRDVTELHATREALVASEKRSSAVLETAVNAIITMSEHRIIETVNSATERIFGYTREEMVGQNIRMLMPQPYREKHDSYVQGYLNTGVKKIIGIGREAVGQRKDGTVFPIDLSVGEAVLPDGRRVFTGIIRDLSDRKILEEKILQISEAEQHRIGQDIHDDLCQQLAAIGCLAKVAHQQLQRGGNPEAENLQEIVRLVTQANVRAREMSRGLMPVVLDSEGLMAALADLAQGTERIFRVSCPFRCERPVQVTDNTMATQIFRIAQEAVANAIKHSHAERIEITLGQDEEQLTLSVRDNGVGIPDNISGKSTGMGLLTMTHRARMVGGMLSFEHDQFGGTVVRCCVPLGETKSATARKKS
;
A
#
# COMPACT_ATOMS: atom_id res chain seq x y z
N MET A 1 -44.71 55.03 -16.19
CA MET A 1 -45.62 53.86 -16.09
C MET A 1 -46.31 53.72 -17.44
N ILE A 2 -45.91 52.73 -18.24
CA ILE A 2 -46.63 52.37 -19.46
C ILE A 2 -47.95 51.75 -18.99
N PRO A 3 -49.13 52.19 -19.45
CA PRO A 3 -50.38 51.55 -19.09
C PRO A 3 -50.38 50.16 -19.72
N VAL A 4 -50.20 49.12 -18.89
CA VAL A 4 -50.23 47.72 -19.30
C VAL A 4 -51.71 47.33 -19.52
N THR A 5 -52.30 47.82 -20.59
CA THR A 5 -53.65 47.44 -21.04
C THR A 5 -53.69 47.02 -22.49
N ASP A 6 -52.54 47.00 -23.19
CA ASP A 6 -52.44 46.44 -24.54
C ASP A 6 -52.25 44.91 -24.47
N PRO A 7 -53.26 44.11 -24.86
CA PRO A 7 -53.17 42.66 -24.84
C PRO A 7 -52.05 42.13 -25.75
N ALA A 8 -51.71 42.87 -26.81
CA ALA A 8 -50.66 42.47 -27.75
C ALA A 8 -49.26 42.62 -27.13
N LEU A 9 -49.06 43.62 -26.27
CA LEU A 9 -47.81 43.84 -25.54
C LEU A 9 -47.58 42.77 -24.46
N LEU A 10 -48.63 42.40 -23.72
CA LEU A 10 -48.59 41.30 -22.75
C LEU A 10 -48.25 39.96 -23.43
N GLN A 11 -48.90 39.66 -24.55
CA GLN A 11 -48.62 38.45 -25.33
C GLN A 11 -47.18 38.45 -25.88
N SER A 12 -46.71 39.59 -26.39
CA SER A 12 -45.34 39.72 -26.90
C SER A 12 -44.28 39.55 -25.80
N LEU A 13 -44.51 40.10 -24.60
CA LEU A 13 -43.61 39.91 -23.46
C LEU A 13 -43.54 38.45 -23.01
N MET A 14 -44.69 37.75 -22.99
CA MET A 14 -44.74 36.33 -22.67
C MET A 14 -43.99 35.50 -23.71
N ASP A 15 -44.19 35.78 -25.00
CA ASP A 15 -43.54 35.06 -26.10
C ASP A 15 -42.02 35.30 -26.13
N HIS A 16 -41.54 36.52 -25.89
CA HIS A 16 -40.09 36.83 -25.89
C HIS A 16 -39.37 36.38 -24.62
N SER A 17 -40.06 36.27 -23.48
CA SER A 17 -39.45 35.85 -22.21
C SER A 17 -39.17 34.33 -22.14
N GLY A 18 -39.64 33.56 -23.12
CA GLY A 18 -39.52 32.09 -23.10
C GLY A 18 -40.26 31.44 -21.94
N MET A 19 -41.17 32.16 -21.27
CA MET A 19 -41.96 31.64 -20.17
C MET A 19 -43.07 30.71 -20.68
N LEU A 20 -43.17 29.56 -20.03
CA LEU A 20 -44.26 28.62 -20.24
C LEU A 20 -45.42 29.10 -19.39
N VAL A 21 -46.55 29.44 -19.99
CA VAL A 21 -47.68 29.97 -19.23
C VAL A 21 -48.94 29.20 -19.59
N MET A 22 -49.75 28.88 -18.58
CA MET A 22 -51.02 28.19 -18.74
C MET A 22 -52.05 28.78 -17.80
N GLY A 23 -53.20 29.16 -18.35
CA GLY A 23 -54.38 29.55 -17.57
C GLY A 23 -55.30 28.36 -17.36
N LEU A 24 -55.72 28.13 -16.11
CA LEU A 24 -56.67 27.10 -15.72
C LEU A 24 -57.95 27.73 -15.13
N ASP A 25 -59.10 27.08 -15.33
CA ASP A 25 -60.32 27.41 -14.57
C ASP A 25 -60.24 26.89 -13.11
N THR A 26 -61.23 27.24 -12.29
CA THR A 26 -61.33 26.78 -10.88
C THR A 26 -61.49 25.26 -10.73
N ARG A 27 -61.70 24.51 -11.82
CA ARG A 27 -61.77 23.05 -11.83
C ARG A 27 -60.52 22.39 -12.43
N GLY A 28 -59.49 23.17 -12.77
CA GLY A 28 -58.29 22.65 -13.41
C GLY A 28 -58.50 22.28 -14.88
N ARG A 29 -59.29 23.03 -15.63
CA ARG A 29 -59.36 22.89 -17.09
C ARG A 29 -58.60 23.99 -17.79
N ILE A 30 -57.86 23.61 -18.83
CA ILE A 30 -56.99 24.50 -19.60
C ILE A 30 -57.87 25.51 -20.35
N GLN A 31 -57.66 26.79 -20.10
CA GLN A 31 -58.35 27.88 -20.81
C GLN A 31 -57.53 28.39 -21.99
N TRP A 32 -56.22 28.48 -21.80
CA TRP A 32 -55.25 28.93 -22.81
C TRP A 32 -53.82 28.57 -22.37
N MET A 33 -52.88 28.58 -23.33
CA MET A 33 -51.45 28.37 -23.11
C MET A 33 -50.62 29.40 -23.89
N SER A 34 -49.40 29.70 -23.42
CA SER A 34 -48.43 30.48 -24.19
C SER A 34 -47.88 29.67 -25.36
N ARG A 35 -47.41 30.36 -26.40
CA ARG A 35 -46.73 29.70 -27.54
C ARG A 35 -45.50 28.92 -27.11
N GLY A 36 -44.79 29.38 -26.08
CA GLY A 36 -43.68 28.64 -25.49
C GLY A 36 -44.09 27.27 -24.96
N LEU A 37 -45.25 27.19 -24.30
CA LEU A 37 -45.78 25.92 -23.80
C LEU A 37 -46.34 25.04 -24.93
N GLU A 38 -46.94 25.62 -25.97
CA GLU A 38 -47.33 24.87 -27.16
C GLU A 38 -46.12 24.22 -27.84
N ALA A 39 -45.06 24.99 -28.05
CA ALA A 39 -43.82 24.51 -28.66
C ALA A 39 -43.13 23.43 -27.82
N LEU A 40 -43.10 23.59 -26.48
CA LEU A 40 -42.47 22.61 -25.59
C LEU A 40 -43.29 21.32 -25.47
N SER A 41 -44.60 21.43 -25.29
CA SER A 41 -45.49 20.29 -25.03
C SER A 41 -45.90 19.54 -26.30
N GLY A 42 -45.88 20.20 -27.45
CA GLY A 42 -46.36 19.66 -28.73
C GLY A 42 -47.89 19.68 -28.89
N TYR A 43 -48.61 20.33 -27.98
CA TYR A 43 -50.06 20.52 -28.05
C TYR A 43 -50.38 21.96 -28.45
N ALA A 44 -51.31 22.15 -29.39
CA ALA A 44 -51.88 23.47 -29.65
C ALA A 44 -52.87 23.85 -28.53
N SER A 45 -52.90 25.12 -28.13
CA SER A 45 -53.81 25.65 -27.11
C SER A 45 -55.28 25.34 -27.41
N GLU A 46 -55.67 25.39 -28.68
CA GLU A 46 -57.02 25.07 -29.13
C GLU A 46 -57.40 23.59 -28.95
N ASP A 47 -56.44 22.67 -29.15
CA ASP A 47 -56.68 21.22 -29.05
C ASP A 47 -56.95 20.78 -27.61
N VAL A 48 -56.29 21.43 -26.64
CA VAL A 48 -56.35 21.06 -25.23
C VAL A 48 -57.26 21.98 -24.41
N LYS A 49 -57.87 22.99 -25.04
CA LYS A 49 -58.82 23.88 -24.37
C LYS A 49 -60.00 23.10 -23.80
N GLY A 50 -60.30 23.33 -22.52
CA GLY A 50 -61.34 22.64 -21.77
C GLY A 50 -60.95 21.25 -21.25
N GLN A 51 -59.77 20.73 -21.61
CA GLN A 51 -59.27 19.46 -21.09
C GLN A 51 -58.67 19.62 -19.68
N ASP A 52 -58.60 18.50 -18.96
CA ASP A 52 -58.01 18.40 -17.62
C ASP A 52 -56.48 18.36 -17.72
N TRP A 53 -55.81 19.41 -17.21
CA TRP A 53 -54.35 19.54 -17.31
C TRP A 53 -53.59 18.40 -16.63
N VAL A 54 -54.15 17.80 -15.57
CA VAL A 54 -53.51 16.69 -14.85
C VAL A 54 -53.46 15.44 -15.73
N LYS A 55 -54.48 15.22 -16.56
CA LYS A 55 -54.50 14.09 -17.48
C LYS A 55 -53.61 14.33 -18.69
N THR A 56 -53.58 15.57 -19.18
CA THR A 56 -52.89 15.95 -20.42
C THR A 56 -51.38 16.11 -20.24
N PHE A 57 -50.94 16.77 -19.16
CA PHE A 57 -49.56 17.24 -19.02
C PHE A 57 -48.78 16.60 -17.87
N VAL A 58 -49.43 15.82 -17.01
CA VAL A 58 -48.78 15.25 -15.82
C VAL A 58 -48.63 13.73 -15.97
N PRO A 59 -47.40 13.18 -15.84
CA PRO A 59 -47.18 11.74 -15.80
C PRO A 59 -48.00 11.06 -14.69
N GLU A 60 -48.40 9.81 -14.92
CA GLU A 60 -49.34 9.09 -14.06
C GLU A 60 -48.95 9.09 -12.57
N GLU A 61 -47.67 8.85 -12.28
CA GLU A 61 -47.10 8.82 -10.93
C GLU A 61 -47.21 10.16 -10.18
N HIS A 62 -47.37 11.29 -10.88
CA HIS A 62 -47.44 12.62 -10.30
C HIS A 62 -48.86 13.21 -10.28
N ARG A 63 -49.85 12.53 -10.87
CA ARG A 63 -51.23 13.06 -11.00
C ARG A 63 -51.91 13.31 -9.66
N ALA A 64 -51.70 12.43 -8.69
CA ALA A 64 -52.31 12.58 -7.35
C ALA A 64 -51.85 13.87 -6.66
N ALA A 65 -50.56 14.19 -6.73
CA ALA A 65 -50.00 15.42 -6.18
C ALA A 65 -50.44 16.66 -6.98
N ALA A 66 -50.48 16.56 -8.31
CA ALA A 66 -50.91 17.64 -9.19
C ALA A 66 -52.40 18.00 -9.01
N ALA A 67 -53.28 17.02 -8.81
CA ALA A 67 -54.71 17.25 -8.58
C ALA A 67 -55.01 18.07 -7.32
N LEU A 68 -54.10 18.06 -6.33
CA LEU A 68 -54.23 18.87 -5.12
C LEU A 68 -54.02 20.37 -5.41
N LEU A 69 -53.33 20.73 -6.48
CA LEU A 69 -53.04 22.13 -6.86
C LEU A 69 -54.32 22.94 -7.18
N CYS A 70 -55.32 22.27 -7.76
CA CYS A 70 -56.63 22.86 -8.07
C CYS A 70 -57.65 22.67 -6.95
N ARG A 71 -57.36 21.84 -5.94
CA ARG A 71 -58.27 21.53 -4.81
C ARG A 71 -57.87 22.21 -3.50
N GLY A 72 -56.61 22.62 -3.36
CA GLY A 72 -56.08 23.33 -2.21
C GLY A 72 -56.55 24.78 -2.18
N SER A 73 -57.04 25.20 -1.02
CA SER A 73 -57.67 26.47 -0.66
C SER A 73 -57.42 27.62 -1.65
N ILE A 74 -58.50 28.08 -2.27
CA ILE A 74 -58.64 29.42 -2.84
C ILE A 74 -58.06 30.41 -1.82
N GLY A 75 -56.89 31.01 -2.10
CA GLY A 75 -56.18 31.90 -1.16
C GLY A 75 -55.08 31.30 -0.26
N GLY A 76 -54.62 30.06 -0.47
CA GLY A 76 -53.40 29.53 0.18
C GLY A 76 -52.11 30.14 -0.37
N ASP A 77 -51.01 30.12 0.40
CA ASP A 77 -49.70 30.65 0.00
C ASP A 77 -49.11 29.82 -1.17
N ARG A 78 -49.28 30.33 -2.40
CA ARG A 78 -48.79 29.71 -3.65
C ARG A 78 -47.40 30.24 -4.07
N SER A 79 -46.67 30.90 -3.17
CA SER A 79 -45.45 31.65 -3.50
C SER A 79 -44.18 30.83 -3.70
N HIS A 80 -44.22 29.49 -3.56
CA HIS A 80 -43.05 28.63 -3.67
C HIS A 80 -42.98 27.92 -5.04
N SER A 81 -41.85 28.07 -5.74
CA SER A 81 -41.58 27.33 -6.97
C SER A 81 -41.35 25.85 -6.70
N HIS A 82 -41.67 25.00 -7.67
CA HIS A 82 -41.38 23.57 -7.60
C HIS A 82 -41.11 22.97 -8.97
N ILE A 83 -40.11 22.08 -9.06
CA ILE A 83 -39.77 21.38 -10.29
C ILE A 83 -40.64 20.14 -10.42
N LYS A 84 -41.36 20.02 -11.54
CA LYS A 84 -42.17 18.84 -11.86
C LYS A 84 -42.01 18.43 -13.32
N PRO A 85 -42.13 17.12 -13.61
CA PRO A 85 -42.14 16.65 -14.98
C PRO A 85 -43.42 17.07 -15.70
N LEU A 86 -43.25 17.52 -16.93
CA LEU A 86 -44.26 17.84 -17.94
C LEU A 86 -44.20 16.77 -19.03
N LEU A 87 -45.33 16.10 -19.25
CA LEU A 87 -45.51 15.12 -20.32
C LEU A 87 -45.84 15.83 -21.63
N LYS A 88 -45.11 15.49 -22.68
CA LYS A 88 -45.32 15.97 -24.05
C LYS A 88 -46.26 15.05 -24.82
N LYS A 89 -46.81 15.54 -25.93
CA LYS A 89 -47.68 14.80 -26.85
C LYS A 89 -47.01 13.55 -27.45
N ASP A 90 -45.69 13.61 -27.66
CA ASP A 90 -44.87 12.52 -28.18
C ASP A 90 -44.47 11.47 -27.11
N GLY A 91 -44.94 11.63 -25.87
CA GLY A 91 -44.59 10.79 -24.74
C GLY A 91 -43.26 11.18 -24.06
N GLY A 92 -42.53 12.16 -24.59
CA GLY A 92 -41.32 12.69 -23.96
C GLY A 92 -41.64 13.46 -22.67
N CYS A 93 -40.64 13.60 -21.81
CA CYS A 93 -40.77 14.31 -20.54
C CYS A 93 -39.79 15.49 -20.45
N ARG A 94 -40.25 16.61 -19.88
CA ARG A 94 -39.48 17.81 -19.59
C ARG A 94 -39.60 18.16 -18.12
N HIS A 95 -38.54 18.62 -17.48
CA HIS A 95 -38.62 19.12 -16.11
C HIS A 95 -38.84 20.63 -16.14
N VAL A 96 -39.96 21.07 -15.58
CA VAL A 96 -40.35 22.48 -15.57
C VAL A 96 -40.46 22.95 -14.13
N GLU A 97 -39.81 24.07 -13.82
CA GLU A 97 -40.00 24.79 -12.57
C GLU A 97 -41.27 25.62 -12.66
N TRP A 98 -42.28 25.28 -11.87
CA TRP A 98 -43.59 25.94 -11.88
C TRP A 98 -43.79 26.85 -10.68
N ILE A 99 -44.42 27.99 -10.93
CA ILE A 99 -44.95 28.93 -9.95
C ILE A 99 -46.43 29.15 -10.30
N HIS A 100 -47.30 29.20 -9.29
CA HIS A 100 -48.73 29.30 -9.49
C HIS A 100 -49.29 30.53 -8.78
N SER A 101 -50.24 31.22 -9.39
CA SER A 101 -50.96 32.33 -8.76
C SER A 101 -52.44 32.26 -9.07
N ASP A 102 -53.26 32.78 -8.15
CA ASP A 102 -54.71 32.84 -8.35
C ASP A 102 -55.05 34.01 -9.29
N ILE A 103 -55.88 33.75 -10.31
CA ILE A 103 -56.49 34.78 -11.15
C ILE A 103 -57.77 35.25 -10.44
N LYS A 104 -57.91 36.55 -10.23
CA LYS A 104 -59.05 37.17 -9.52
C LYS A 104 -59.83 38.13 -10.40
N ASP A 105 -61.14 38.22 -10.21
CA ASP A 105 -61.97 39.26 -10.82
C ASP A 105 -61.84 40.62 -10.08
N ALA A 106 -62.55 41.64 -10.57
CA ALA A 106 -62.54 42.98 -10.00
C ALA A 106 -63.09 43.03 -8.56
N ASP A 107 -63.91 42.05 -8.18
CA ASP A 107 -64.51 41.91 -6.85
C ASP A 107 -63.63 41.03 -5.93
N GLY A 108 -62.49 40.53 -6.42
CA GLY A 108 -61.52 39.74 -5.66
C GLY A 108 -61.80 38.24 -5.61
N HIS A 109 -62.81 37.73 -6.31
CA HIS A 109 -63.11 36.30 -6.37
C HIS A 109 -62.14 35.58 -7.31
N VAL A 110 -61.66 34.41 -6.91
CA VAL A 110 -60.76 33.59 -7.73
C VAL A 110 -61.54 32.95 -8.88
N THR A 111 -61.18 33.32 -10.10
CA THR A 111 -61.79 32.85 -11.35
C THR A 111 -60.94 31.78 -12.05
N GLY A 112 -59.68 31.61 -11.64
CA GLY A 112 -58.78 30.62 -12.23
C GLY A 112 -57.41 30.58 -11.57
N ILE A 113 -56.50 29.80 -12.17
CA ILE A 113 -55.10 29.65 -11.73
C ILE A 113 -54.19 29.95 -12.91
N LEU A 114 -53.23 30.85 -12.71
CA LEU A 114 -52.15 31.13 -13.65
C LEU A 114 -50.93 30.30 -13.25
N CYS A 115 -50.49 29.42 -14.14
CA CYS A 115 -49.29 28.61 -13.98
C CYS A 115 -48.20 29.22 -14.87
N MET A 116 -47.08 29.63 -14.27
CA MET A 116 -45.90 30.10 -14.99
C MET A 116 -44.76 29.11 -14.77
N GLY A 117 -44.05 28.78 -15.84
CA GLY A 117 -43.08 27.71 -15.87
C GLY A 117 -41.81 28.10 -16.61
N ARG A 118 -40.68 27.57 -16.16
CA ARG A 118 -39.41 27.62 -16.87
C ARG A 118 -38.91 26.21 -17.13
N ASP A 119 -38.59 25.89 -18.38
CA ASP A 119 -37.93 24.61 -18.69
C ASP A 119 -36.54 24.61 -18.05
N VAL A 120 -36.33 23.64 -17.16
CA VAL A 120 -35.08 23.40 -16.43
C VAL A 120 -34.55 22.00 -16.70
N THR A 121 -35.01 21.33 -17.77
CA THR A 121 -34.64 19.93 -18.08
C THR A 121 -33.14 19.73 -18.16
N GLU A 122 -32.44 20.55 -18.96
CA GLU A 122 -30.98 20.44 -19.12
C GLU A 122 -30.26 20.73 -17.80
N LEU A 123 -30.67 21.79 -17.09
CA LEU A 123 -30.09 22.16 -15.80
C LEU A 123 -30.28 21.06 -14.75
N HIS A 124 -31.47 20.46 -14.68
CA HIS A 124 -31.79 19.38 -13.76
C HIS A 124 -30.97 18.13 -14.09
N ALA A 125 -30.90 17.74 -15.37
CA ALA A 125 -30.12 16.60 -15.81
C ALA A 125 -28.61 16.77 -15.53
N THR A 126 -28.04 17.95 -15.80
CA THR A 126 -26.63 18.24 -15.48
C THR A 126 -26.39 18.20 -13.98
N ARG A 127 -27.31 18.75 -13.17
CA ARG A 127 -27.20 18.72 -11.70
C ARG A 127 -27.26 17.30 -11.16
N GLU A 128 -28.20 16.49 -11.63
CA GLU A 128 -28.31 15.09 -11.22
C GLU A 128 -27.09 14.27 -11.65
N ALA A 129 -26.59 14.48 -12.87
CA ALA A 129 -25.38 13.83 -13.36
C ALA A 129 -24.15 14.20 -12.51
N LEU A 130 -24.02 15.47 -12.12
CA LEU A 130 -22.96 15.93 -11.22
C LEU A 130 -23.06 15.24 -9.86
N VAL A 131 -24.24 15.26 -9.22
CA VAL A 131 -24.46 14.61 -7.91
C VAL A 131 -24.19 13.10 -8.00
N ALA A 132 -24.61 12.45 -9.07
CA ALA A 132 -24.35 11.02 -9.29
C ALA A 132 -22.85 10.74 -9.47
N SER A 133 -22.13 11.60 -10.19
CA SER A 133 -20.68 11.51 -10.38
C SER A 133 -19.91 11.72 -9.08
N GLU A 134 -20.31 12.70 -8.26
CA GLU A 134 -19.73 12.96 -6.94
C GLU A 134 -19.93 11.78 -5.99
N LYS A 135 -21.17 11.26 -5.91
CA LYS A 135 -21.48 10.08 -5.11
C LYS A 135 -20.68 8.86 -5.55
N ARG A 136 -20.53 8.65 -6.86
CA ARG A 136 -19.72 7.54 -7.41
C ARG A 136 -18.25 7.70 -7.02
N SER A 137 -17.68 8.89 -7.19
CA SER A 137 -16.29 9.17 -6.83
C SER A 137 -16.03 8.97 -5.34
N SER A 138 -16.94 9.47 -4.48
CA SER A 138 -16.87 9.27 -3.04
C SER A 138 -16.94 7.78 -2.66
N ALA A 139 -17.85 7.00 -3.27
CA ALA A 139 -17.95 5.57 -3.03
C ALA A 139 -16.67 4.80 -3.41
N VAL A 140 -16.01 5.16 -4.52
CA VAL A 140 -14.73 4.55 -4.92
C VAL A 140 -13.65 4.82 -3.87
N LEU A 141 -13.55 6.06 -3.36
CA LEU A 141 -12.59 6.40 -2.31
C LEU A 141 -12.87 5.65 -1.00
N GLU A 142 -14.15 5.54 -0.61
CA GLU A 142 -14.56 4.89 0.64
C GLU A 142 -14.34 3.38 0.65
N THR A 143 -14.52 2.73 -0.50
CA THR A 143 -14.40 1.28 -0.66
C THR A 143 -12.97 0.83 -0.94
N ALA A 144 -12.03 1.76 -1.14
CA ALA A 144 -10.63 1.43 -1.36
C ALA A 144 -10.03 0.66 -0.18
N VAL A 145 -9.20 -0.34 -0.49
CA VAL A 145 -8.50 -1.16 0.53
C VAL A 145 -7.38 -0.36 1.20
N ASN A 146 -6.69 0.47 0.43
CA ASN A 146 -5.61 1.31 0.94
C ASN A 146 -6.19 2.53 1.67
N ALA A 147 -5.45 2.99 2.69
CA ALA A 147 -5.72 4.27 3.33
C ALA A 147 -5.47 5.40 2.34
N ILE A 148 -6.46 6.28 2.18
CA ILE A 148 -6.36 7.48 1.37
C ILE A 148 -6.58 8.67 2.28
N ILE A 149 -5.61 9.59 2.28
CA ILE A 149 -5.62 10.80 3.09
C ILE A 149 -5.33 11.98 2.18
N THR A 150 -6.09 13.04 2.34
CA THR A 150 -5.87 14.28 1.62
C THR A 150 -5.54 15.38 2.61
N MET A 151 -4.51 16.18 2.35
CA MET A 151 -4.09 17.30 3.21
C MET A 151 -3.81 18.57 2.41
N SER A 152 -4.00 19.71 3.08
CA SER A 152 -3.64 21.02 2.53
C SER A 152 -2.14 21.28 2.58
N GLU A 153 -1.69 22.37 1.95
CA GLU A 153 -0.31 22.87 2.02
C GLU A 153 0.17 23.21 3.44
N HIS A 154 -0.77 23.45 4.37
CA HIS A 154 -0.50 23.66 5.80
C HIS A 154 -0.40 22.35 6.60
N ARG A 155 -0.35 21.19 5.91
CA ARG A 155 -0.23 19.83 6.49
C ARG A 155 -1.45 19.42 7.32
N ILE A 156 -2.59 20.07 7.10
CA ILE A 156 -3.85 19.79 7.78
C ILE A 156 -4.63 18.77 6.95
N ILE A 157 -5.08 17.70 7.60
CA ILE A 157 -5.89 16.66 6.98
C ILE A 157 -7.25 17.27 6.61
N GLU A 158 -7.63 17.17 5.35
CA GLU A 158 -8.92 17.63 4.83
C GLU A 158 -9.90 16.46 4.72
N THR A 159 -9.46 15.30 4.22
CA THR A 159 -10.32 14.13 4.05
C THR A 159 -9.57 12.82 4.31
N VAL A 160 -10.32 11.81 4.75
CA VAL A 160 -9.86 10.44 4.99
C VAL A 160 -10.95 9.46 4.56
N ASN A 161 -10.56 8.32 3.97
CA ASN A 161 -11.50 7.23 3.69
C ASN A 161 -11.63 6.26 4.88
N SER A 162 -12.61 5.37 4.81
CA SER A 162 -12.85 4.34 5.83
C SER A 162 -11.65 3.43 6.11
N ALA A 163 -10.78 3.20 5.13
CA ALA A 163 -9.57 2.40 5.31
C ALA A 163 -8.54 3.10 6.20
N THR A 164 -8.42 4.41 6.10
CA THR A 164 -7.56 5.21 6.98
C THR A 164 -7.97 5.05 8.45
N GLU A 165 -9.26 5.12 8.75
CA GLU A 165 -9.76 4.91 10.12
C GLU A 165 -9.42 3.52 10.65
N ARG A 166 -9.64 2.48 9.83
CA ARG A 166 -9.32 1.08 10.19
C ARG A 166 -7.83 0.86 10.43
N ILE A 167 -6.98 1.40 9.56
CA ILE A 167 -5.52 1.23 9.64
C ILE A 167 -4.97 2.02 10.82
N PHE A 168 -5.29 3.30 10.98
CA PHE A 168 -4.68 4.11 12.02
C PHE A 168 -5.39 4.06 13.38
N GLY A 169 -6.63 3.58 13.43
CA GLY A 169 -7.42 3.46 14.66
C GLY A 169 -7.99 4.78 15.19
N TYR A 170 -7.90 5.86 14.41
CA TYR A 170 -8.56 7.13 14.68
C TYR A 170 -9.90 7.20 13.94
N THR A 171 -10.86 7.95 14.47
CA THR A 171 -12.06 8.29 13.70
C THR A 171 -11.77 9.47 12.77
N ARG A 172 -12.61 9.65 11.75
CA ARG A 172 -12.56 10.77 10.82
C ARG A 172 -12.59 12.11 11.55
N GLU A 173 -13.45 12.25 12.56
CA GLU A 173 -13.62 13.48 13.35
C GLU A 173 -12.37 13.81 14.16
N GLU A 174 -11.60 12.81 14.56
CA GLU A 174 -10.33 12.99 15.26
C GLU A 174 -9.18 13.38 14.31
N MET A 175 -9.25 12.99 13.04
CA MET A 175 -8.19 13.24 12.05
C MET A 175 -8.40 14.53 11.26
N VAL A 176 -9.61 14.79 10.78
CA VAL A 176 -9.90 15.95 9.94
C VAL A 176 -9.67 17.25 10.72
N GLY A 177 -8.94 18.18 10.12
CA GLY A 177 -8.53 19.43 10.78
C GLY A 177 -7.26 19.30 11.63
N GLN A 178 -6.74 18.09 11.85
CA GLN A 178 -5.47 17.89 12.55
C GLN A 178 -4.27 17.87 11.60
N ASN A 179 -3.09 18.07 12.14
CA ASN A 179 -1.85 17.96 11.38
C ASN A 179 -1.48 16.48 11.15
N ILE A 180 -1.12 16.14 9.91
CA ILE A 180 -0.77 14.77 9.47
C ILE A 180 0.32 14.09 10.31
N ARG A 181 1.18 14.86 11.00
CA ARG A 181 2.25 14.34 11.87
C ARG A 181 1.74 13.45 13.01
N MET A 182 0.44 13.44 13.30
CA MET A 182 -0.16 12.53 14.29
C MET A 182 -0.05 11.05 13.91
N LEU A 183 0.12 10.73 12.61
CA LEU A 183 0.12 9.37 12.07
C LEU A 183 1.52 8.76 11.92
N MET A 184 2.54 9.35 12.54
CA MET A 184 3.94 8.93 12.40
C MET A 184 4.69 9.03 13.74
N PRO A 185 5.68 8.16 13.98
CA PRO A 185 6.45 8.16 15.23
C PRO A 185 7.60 9.19 15.19
N GLN A 186 8.24 9.39 16.35
CA GLN A 186 9.54 10.06 16.42
C GLN A 186 10.63 9.24 15.71
N PRO A 187 11.65 9.87 15.11
CA PRO A 187 11.87 11.33 14.98
C PRO A 187 11.13 11.96 13.78
N TYR A 188 10.40 11.16 12.98
CA TYR A 188 9.76 11.62 11.75
C TYR A 188 8.66 12.65 12.02
N ARG A 189 7.93 12.48 13.12
CA ARG A 189 6.87 13.39 13.58
C ARG A 189 7.31 14.85 13.70
N GLU A 190 8.47 15.10 14.30
CA GLU A 190 8.99 16.47 14.48
C GLU A 190 9.53 17.05 13.18
N LYS A 191 10.17 16.21 12.36
CA LYS A 191 10.83 16.65 11.12
C LYS A 191 9.87 16.77 9.94
N HIS A 192 8.65 16.21 10.02
CA HIS A 192 7.73 16.16 8.89
C HIS A 192 7.44 17.53 8.28
N ASP A 193 7.21 18.53 9.13
CA ASP A 193 6.89 19.88 8.69
C ASP A 193 8.02 20.49 7.84
N SER A 194 9.27 20.18 8.17
CA SER A 194 10.44 20.58 7.37
C SER A 194 10.53 19.87 6.02
N TYR A 195 10.06 18.63 5.92
CA TYR A 195 10.07 17.88 4.65
C TYR A 195 9.10 18.48 3.65
N VAL A 196 7.89 18.81 4.11
CA VAL A 196 6.88 19.48 3.28
C VAL A 196 7.34 20.89 2.92
N GLN A 197 7.88 21.64 3.88
CA GLN A 197 8.42 22.98 3.60
C GLN A 197 9.58 22.95 2.60
N GLY A 198 10.50 21.99 2.75
CA GLY A 198 11.60 21.78 1.82
C GLY A 198 11.09 21.48 0.40
N TYR A 199 10.04 20.66 0.27
CA TYR A 199 9.41 20.43 -1.03
C TYR A 199 8.79 21.71 -1.61
N LEU A 200 7.99 22.44 -0.84
CA LEU A 200 7.34 23.67 -1.30
C LEU A 200 8.36 24.73 -1.77
N ASN A 201 9.53 24.78 -1.13
CA ASN A 201 10.59 25.73 -1.48
C ASN A 201 11.42 25.28 -2.70
N THR A 202 11.63 23.97 -2.89
CA THR A 202 12.60 23.44 -3.87
C THR A 202 11.97 22.77 -5.09
N GLY A 203 10.71 22.34 -5.00
CA GLY A 203 10.03 21.53 -6.01
C GLY A 203 10.57 20.10 -6.15
N VAL A 204 11.55 19.68 -5.34
CA VAL A 204 12.21 18.38 -5.49
C VAL A 204 11.34 17.25 -4.91
N LYS A 205 10.77 16.45 -5.81
CA LYS A 205 9.89 15.32 -5.48
C LYS A 205 10.66 14.14 -4.88
N LYS A 206 10.75 14.06 -3.55
CA LYS A 206 11.40 12.94 -2.86
C LYS A 206 10.52 11.69 -2.70
N ILE A 207 9.21 11.89 -2.54
CA ILE A 207 8.21 10.81 -2.35
C ILE A 207 7.14 10.88 -3.44
N ILE A 208 6.90 12.10 -3.94
CA ILE A 208 5.80 12.40 -4.85
C ILE A 208 6.01 11.64 -6.16
N GLY A 209 5.11 10.72 -6.47
CA GLY A 209 5.11 9.91 -7.69
C GLY A 209 5.98 8.64 -7.70
N ILE A 210 6.81 8.38 -6.68
CA ILE A 210 7.76 7.25 -6.69
C ILE A 210 7.35 6.10 -5.75
N GLY A 211 6.58 6.38 -4.69
CA GLY A 211 6.26 5.40 -3.65
C GLY A 211 7.49 5.01 -2.82
N ARG A 212 7.33 4.73 -1.52
CA ARG A 212 8.44 4.24 -0.67
C ARG A 212 7.94 3.52 0.58
N GLU A 213 8.76 2.58 1.07
CA GLU A 213 8.59 2.05 2.43
C GLU A 213 8.89 3.14 3.48
N ALA A 214 8.01 3.24 4.48
CA ALA A 214 8.08 4.17 5.60
C ALA A 214 7.48 3.49 6.85
N VAL A 215 7.37 4.24 7.96
CA VAL A 215 6.69 3.79 9.17
C VAL A 215 5.54 4.71 9.53
N GLY A 216 4.41 4.12 9.87
CA GLY A 216 3.24 4.79 10.44
C GLY A 216 3.11 4.50 11.93
N GLN A 217 2.33 5.31 12.64
CA GLN A 217 1.97 5.09 14.04
C GLN A 217 0.46 5.13 14.21
N ARG A 218 -0.11 4.07 14.80
CA ARG A 218 -1.54 3.97 15.14
C ARG A 218 -1.86 4.76 16.40
N LYS A 219 -3.15 4.95 16.69
CA LYS A 219 -3.66 5.65 17.89
C LYS A 219 -3.18 5.04 19.20
N ASP A 220 -3.06 3.71 19.25
CA ASP A 220 -2.55 2.97 20.42
C ASP A 220 -1.02 3.11 20.62
N GLY A 221 -0.33 3.82 19.70
CA GLY A 221 1.11 4.00 19.72
C GLY A 221 1.89 2.96 18.91
N THR A 222 1.23 1.90 18.42
CA THR A 222 1.86 0.83 17.64
C THR A 222 2.48 1.39 16.35
N VAL A 223 3.77 1.13 16.17
CA VAL A 223 4.51 1.50 14.95
C VAL A 223 4.47 0.34 13.97
N PHE A 224 4.14 0.63 12.71
CA PHE A 224 3.99 -0.40 11.68
C PHE A 224 4.56 0.05 10.34
N PRO A 225 5.07 -0.89 9.52
CA PRO A 225 5.64 -0.57 8.22
C PRO A 225 4.53 -0.25 7.21
N ILE A 226 4.75 0.79 6.42
CA ILE A 226 3.81 1.25 5.38
C ILE A 226 4.53 1.44 4.05
N ASP A 227 3.81 1.23 2.95
CA ASP A 227 4.18 1.75 1.63
C ASP A 227 3.39 3.04 1.39
N LEU A 228 4.09 4.15 1.17
CA LEU A 228 3.52 5.48 1.04
C LEU A 228 3.81 6.06 -0.36
N SER A 229 2.75 6.41 -1.07
CA SER A 229 2.81 7.23 -2.29
C SER A 229 2.09 8.55 -2.07
N VAL A 230 2.66 9.64 -2.58
CA VAL A 230 2.07 10.98 -2.47
C VAL A 230 1.84 11.56 -3.87
N GLY A 231 0.63 12.06 -4.11
CA GLY A 231 0.28 12.89 -5.27
C GLY A 231 0.12 14.36 -4.87
N GLU A 232 0.29 15.26 -5.83
CA GLU A 232 -0.02 16.69 -5.69
C GLU A 232 -1.03 17.07 -6.79
N ALA A 233 -2.04 17.86 -6.42
CA ALA A 233 -3.00 18.45 -7.32
C ALA A 233 -3.26 19.91 -6.96
N VAL A 234 -3.63 20.71 -7.96
CA VAL A 234 -4.11 22.09 -7.77
C VAL A 234 -5.60 22.10 -8.04
N LEU A 235 -6.38 22.53 -7.06
CA LEU A 235 -7.83 22.67 -7.18
C LEU A 235 -8.21 23.88 -8.06
N PRO A 236 -9.45 23.94 -8.59
CA PRO A 236 -9.91 25.06 -9.43
C PRO A 236 -9.82 26.44 -8.76
N ASP A 237 -9.85 26.48 -7.43
CA ASP A 237 -9.69 27.70 -6.63
C ASP A 237 -8.21 28.09 -6.39
N GLY A 238 -7.26 27.36 -7.00
CA GLY A 238 -5.83 27.61 -6.90
C GLY A 238 -5.15 26.97 -5.68
N ARG A 239 -5.91 26.34 -4.77
CA ARG A 239 -5.32 25.69 -3.58
C ARG A 239 -4.59 24.41 -3.96
N ARG A 240 -3.42 24.20 -3.35
CA ARG A 240 -2.66 22.95 -3.48
C ARG A 240 -3.10 21.93 -2.46
N VAL A 241 -3.24 20.70 -2.95
CA VAL A 241 -3.69 19.57 -2.17
C VAL A 241 -2.76 18.39 -2.40
N PHE A 242 -2.43 17.70 -1.31
CA PHE A 242 -1.59 16.50 -1.33
C PHE A 242 -2.44 15.28 -0.98
N THR A 243 -2.36 14.24 -1.80
CA THR A 243 -3.05 12.97 -1.57
C THR A 243 -2.02 11.90 -1.22
N GLY A 244 -2.06 11.38 0.01
CA GLY A 244 -1.30 10.23 0.44
C GLY A 244 -2.09 8.94 0.27
N ILE A 245 -1.52 7.95 -0.40
CA ILE A 245 -2.02 6.58 -0.49
C ILE A 245 -1.09 5.70 0.33
N ILE A 246 -1.64 5.01 1.32
CA ILE A 246 -0.90 4.24 2.32
C ILE A 246 -1.38 2.79 2.28
N ARG A 247 -0.43 1.87 2.14
CA ARG A 247 -0.65 0.43 2.26
C ARG A 247 0.08 -0.10 3.48
N ASP A 248 -0.64 -0.81 4.34
CA ASP A 248 -0.06 -1.52 5.49
C ASP A 248 0.77 -2.72 4.99
N LEU A 249 2.03 -2.80 5.44
CA LEU A 249 2.95 -3.89 5.09
C LEU A 249 3.15 -4.90 6.24
N SER A 250 2.40 -4.78 7.33
CA SER A 250 2.56 -5.62 8.53
C SER A 250 2.46 -7.11 8.21
N ASP A 251 1.37 -7.54 7.58
CA ASP A 251 1.15 -8.95 7.23
C ASP A 251 2.22 -9.48 6.28
N ARG A 252 2.68 -8.64 5.35
CA ARG A 252 3.75 -8.99 4.41
C ARG A 252 5.06 -9.22 5.16
N LYS A 253 5.46 -8.32 6.06
CA LYS A 253 6.70 -8.46 6.84
C LYS A 253 6.62 -9.67 7.79
N ILE A 254 5.46 -9.93 8.39
CA ILE A 254 5.23 -11.12 9.23
C ILE A 254 5.36 -12.40 8.40
N LEU A 255 4.82 -12.41 7.18
CA LEU A 255 4.93 -13.59 6.30
C LEU A 255 6.37 -13.78 5.81
N GLU A 256 7.06 -12.71 5.42
CA GLU A 256 8.48 -12.75 5.07
C GLU A 256 9.32 -13.34 6.23
N GLU A 257 9.06 -12.91 7.47
CA GLU A 257 9.73 -13.45 8.67
C GLU A 257 9.39 -14.93 8.93
N LYS A 258 8.12 -15.32 8.78
CA LYS A 258 7.72 -16.74 8.92
C LYS A 258 8.39 -17.63 7.88
N ILE A 259 8.51 -17.17 6.63
CA ILE A 259 9.20 -17.92 5.58
C ILE A 259 10.67 -18.12 5.95
N LEU A 260 11.33 -17.09 6.47
CA LEU A 260 12.71 -17.20 6.96
C LEU A 260 12.83 -18.23 8.09
N GLN A 261 11.95 -18.14 9.10
CA GLN A 261 11.94 -19.09 10.22
C GLN A 261 11.71 -20.55 9.79
N ILE A 262 10.76 -20.78 8.87
CA ILE A 262 10.48 -22.11 8.32
C ILE A 262 11.70 -22.62 7.53
N SER A 263 12.32 -21.75 6.72
CA SER A 263 13.51 -22.12 5.97
C SER A 263 14.66 -22.51 6.88
N GLU A 264 14.88 -21.79 7.98
CA GLU A 264 15.92 -22.12 8.96
C GLU A 264 15.62 -23.42 9.72
N ALA A 265 14.38 -23.63 10.14
CA ALA A 265 13.95 -24.86 10.80
C ALA A 265 14.11 -26.08 9.89
N GLU A 266 13.79 -25.94 8.60
CA GLU A 266 13.94 -27.01 7.62
C GLU A 266 15.41 -27.32 7.31
N GLN A 267 16.26 -26.29 7.17
CA GLN A 267 17.71 -26.49 7.06
C GLN A 267 18.26 -27.24 8.27
N HIS A 268 17.82 -26.89 9.48
CA HIS A 268 18.22 -27.59 10.69
C HIS A 268 17.79 -29.07 10.67
N ARG A 269 16.53 -29.34 10.31
CA ARG A 269 15.98 -30.71 10.21
C ARG A 269 16.77 -31.56 9.20
N ILE A 270 17.01 -31.04 8.01
CA ILE A 270 17.80 -31.73 6.98
C ILE A 270 19.23 -32.00 7.47
N GLY A 271 19.85 -31.02 8.13
CA GLY A 271 21.18 -31.18 8.72
C GLY A 271 21.25 -32.31 9.74
N GLN A 272 20.23 -32.41 10.61
CA GLN A 272 20.09 -33.51 11.58
C GLN A 272 19.86 -34.86 10.90
N ASP A 273 18.94 -34.94 9.94
CA ASP A 273 18.65 -36.18 9.19
C ASP A 273 19.91 -36.73 8.50
N ILE A 274 20.73 -35.85 7.89
CA ILE A 274 22.02 -36.26 7.29
C ILE A 274 23.00 -36.77 8.35
N HIS A 275 23.06 -36.12 9.51
CA HIS A 275 23.97 -36.52 10.59
C HIS A 275 23.59 -37.89 11.16
N ASP A 276 22.32 -38.07 11.50
CA ASP A 276 21.84 -39.22 12.25
C ASP A 276 21.60 -40.43 11.35
N ASP A 277 21.18 -40.23 10.09
CA ASP A 277 20.94 -41.35 9.18
C ASP A 277 22.14 -41.56 8.25
N LEU A 278 22.38 -40.62 7.33
CA LEU A 278 23.36 -40.82 6.25
C LEU A 278 24.79 -41.04 6.76
N CYS A 279 25.25 -40.22 7.72
CA CYS A 279 26.62 -40.34 8.23
C CYS A 279 26.82 -41.63 9.04
N GLN A 280 25.79 -42.08 9.77
CA GLN A 280 25.83 -43.35 10.52
C GLN A 280 25.85 -44.56 9.57
N GLN A 281 25.01 -44.57 8.54
CA GLN A 281 25.00 -45.63 7.53
C GLN A 281 26.34 -45.72 6.78
N LEU A 282 26.88 -44.59 6.33
CA LEU A 282 28.20 -44.56 5.67
C LEU A 282 29.32 -45.00 6.61
N ALA A 283 29.23 -44.70 7.91
CA ALA A 283 30.20 -45.18 8.89
C ALA A 283 30.14 -46.71 9.04
N ALA A 284 28.93 -47.26 9.14
CA ALA A 284 28.72 -48.71 9.25
C ALA A 284 29.22 -49.44 8.00
N ILE A 285 28.85 -48.98 6.80
CA ILE A 285 29.31 -49.54 5.52
C ILE A 285 30.85 -49.45 5.43
N GLY A 286 31.43 -48.31 5.80
CA GLY A 286 32.87 -48.12 5.81
C GLY A 286 33.60 -49.09 6.73
N CYS A 287 33.06 -49.35 7.93
CA CYS A 287 33.59 -50.34 8.86
C CYS A 287 33.52 -51.77 8.29
N LEU A 288 32.36 -52.19 7.76
CA LEU A 288 32.19 -53.51 7.17
C LEU A 288 33.13 -53.74 5.98
N ALA A 289 33.21 -52.76 5.07
CA ALA A 289 34.11 -52.82 3.92
C ALA A 289 35.58 -52.90 4.35
N LYS A 290 35.98 -52.17 5.41
CA LYS A 290 37.34 -52.20 5.94
C LYS A 290 37.70 -53.55 6.56
N VAL A 291 36.77 -54.19 7.26
CA VAL A 291 36.97 -55.56 7.81
C VAL A 291 37.13 -56.57 6.68
N ALA A 292 36.25 -56.54 5.68
CA ALA A 292 36.33 -57.45 4.53
C ALA A 292 37.62 -57.23 3.72
N HIS A 293 38.07 -55.98 3.55
CA HIS A 293 39.35 -55.66 2.91
C HIS A 293 40.54 -56.30 3.65
N GLN A 294 40.58 -56.17 4.99
CA GLN A 294 41.65 -56.76 5.80
C GLN A 294 41.68 -58.30 5.71
N GLN A 295 40.51 -58.95 5.60
CA GLN A 295 40.43 -60.41 5.43
C GLN A 295 40.96 -60.85 4.06
N LEU A 296 40.53 -60.19 2.98
CA LEU A 296 40.99 -60.49 1.63
C LEU A 296 42.49 -60.21 1.45
N GLN A 297 42.99 -59.12 2.04
CA GLN A 297 44.40 -58.77 2.02
C GLN A 297 45.27 -59.83 2.74
N ARG A 298 44.82 -60.33 3.90
CA ARG A 298 45.50 -61.43 4.61
C ARG A 298 45.49 -62.73 3.82
N GLY A 299 44.44 -62.98 3.05
CA GLY A 299 44.31 -64.14 2.18
C GLY A 299 45.05 -64.03 0.83
N GLY A 300 45.71 -62.90 0.54
CA GLY A 300 46.41 -62.67 -0.73
C GLY A 300 45.48 -62.55 -1.94
N ASN A 301 44.20 -62.24 -1.74
CA ASN A 301 43.22 -62.17 -2.83
C ASN A 301 43.38 -60.83 -3.60
N PRO A 302 43.54 -60.84 -4.93
CA PRO A 302 43.67 -59.62 -5.74
C PRO A 302 42.45 -58.69 -5.66
N GLU A 303 41.27 -59.19 -5.31
CA GLU A 303 40.08 -58.34 -5.09
C GLU A 303 40.19 -57.41 -3.88
N ALA A 304 41.21 -57.58 -3.03
CA ALA A 304 41.49 -56.68 -1.92
C ALA A 304 41.71 -55.22 -2.41
N GLU A 305 42.33 -55.01 -3.56
CA GLU A 305 42.55 -53.66 -4.13
C GLU A 305 41.22 -52.98 -4.51
N ASN A 306 40.29 -53.71 -5.14
CA ASN A 306 38.96 -53.18 -5.47
C ASN A 306 38.20 -52.77 -4.20
N LEU A 307 38.31 -53.57 -3.14
CA LEU A 307 37.65 -53.27 -1.87
C LEU A 307 38.32 -52.11 -1.12
N GLN A 308 39.63 -51.91 -1.28
CA GLN A 308 40.34 -50.74 -0.78
C GLN A 308 39.80 -49.45 -1.39
N GLU A 309 39.52 -49.46 -2.69
CA GLU A 309 38.94 -48.31 -3.38
C GLU A 309 37.51 -48.01 -2.90
N ILE A 310 36.69 -49.03 -2.66
CA ILE A 310 35.37 -48.86 -2.04
C ILE A 310 35.48 -48.20 -0.65
N VAL A 311 36.41 -48.68 0.19
CA VAL A 311 36.66 -48.07 1.51
C VAL A 311 37.05 -46.61 1.38
N ARG A 312 37.91 -46.28 0.40
CA ARG A 312 38.33 -44.89 0.13
C ARG A 312 37.14 -44.02 -0.26
N LEU A 313 36.30 -44.49 -1.19
CA LEU A 313 35.12 -43.76 -1.68
C LEU A 313 34.08 -43.55 -0.56
N VAL A 314 33.77 -44.58 0.24
CA VAL A 314 32.81 -44.47 1.36
C VAL A 314 33.33 -43.52 2.43
N THR A 315 34.62 -43.57 2.74
CA THR A 315 35.25 -42.63 3.68
C THR A 315 35.14 -41.20 3.18
N GLN A 316 35.41 -40.97 1.89
CA GLN A 316 35.29 -39.64 1.28
C GLN A 316 33.83 -39.15 1.26
N ALA A 317 32.87 -40.04 0.97
CA ALA A 317 31.45 -39.73 1.02
C ALA A 317 30.98 -39.36 2.43
N ASN A 318 31.45 -40.09 3.46
CA ASN A 318 31.12 -39.79 4.86
C ASN A 318 31.66 -38.43 5.30
N VAL A 319 32.90 -38.10 4.93
CA VAL A 319 33.48 -36.77 5.19
C VAL A 319 32.63 -35.66 4.55
N ARG A 320 32.27 -35.81 3.27
CA ARG A 320 31.42 -34.84 2.57
C ARG A 320 30.03 -34.71 3.18
N ALA A 321 29.41 -35.83 3.58
CA ALA A 321 28.09 -35.83 4.22
C ALA A 321 28.12 -35.09 5.57
N ARG A 322 29.15 -35.33 6.40
CA ARG A 322 29.32 -34.62 7.68
C ARG A 322 29.56 -33.13 7.49
N GLU A 323 30.34 -32.75 6.48
CA GLU A 323 30.56 -31.34 6.14
C GLU A 323 29.26 -30.65 5.70
N MET A 324 28.44 -31.32 4.88
CA MET A 324 27.13 -30.81 4.46
C MET A 324 26.16 -30.67 5.64
N SER A 325 26.10 -31.67 6.51
CA SER A 325 25.29 -31.62 7.75
C SER A 325 25.70 -30.45 8.65
N ARG A 326 27.01 -30.27 8.90
CA ARG A 326 27.53 -29.13 9.68
C ARG A 326 27.24 -27.77 9.02
N GLY A 327 27.21 -27.71 7.70
CA GLY A 327 26.82 -26.51 6.96
C GLY A 327 25.37 -26.10 7.24
N LEU A 328 24.47 -27.07 7.38
CA LEU A 328 23.04 -26.87 7.56
C LEU A 328 22.64 -26.68 9.03
N MET A 329 23.26 -27.41 9.97
CA MET A 329 22.95 -27.32 11.39
C MET A 329 23.47 -26.04 12.06
N PRO A 330 22.73 -25.44 13.02
CA PRO A 330 23.22 -24.34 13.83
C PRO A 330 24.49 -24.76 14.54
N VAL A 331 25.58 -24.04 14.29
CA VAL A 331 26.73 -24.09 15.18
C VAL A 331 26.30 -23.30 16.42
N VAL A 332 26.01 -23.99 17.51
CA VAL A 332 25.96 -23.36 18.83
C VAL A 332 27.39 -22.91 19.11
N LEU A 333 27.65 -21.63 18.83
CA LEU A 333 28.94 -21.02 19.07
C LEU A 333 28.88 -20.34 20.42
N ASP A 334 29.82 -20.70 21.28
CA ASP A 334 30.12 -19.84 22.42
C ASP A 334 30.73 -18.54 21.89
N SER A 335 30.55 -17.44 22.63
CA SER A 335 31.07 -16.11 22.27
C SER A 335 32.57 -16.11 21.97
N GLU A 336 33.35 -17.00 22.58
CA GLU A 336 34.78 -17.19 22.32
C GLU A 336 35.09 -18.03 21.06
N GLY A 337 34.13 -18.83 20.58
CA GLY A 337 34.29 -19.78 19.48
C GLY A 337 34.15 -19.20 18.07
N LEU A 338 33.67 -17.95 17.94
CA LEU A 338 33.38 -17.33 16.63
C LEU A 338 34.62 -17.27 15.72
N MET A 339 35.75 -16.80 16.25
CA MET A 339 36.98 -16.63 15.47
C MET A 339 37.51 -17.98 14.94
N ALA A 340 37.49 -19.01 15.79
CA ALA A 340 37.88 -20.37 15.40
C ALA A 340 36.95 -20.91 14.32
N ALA A 341 35.64 -20.72 14.47
CA ALA A 341 34.65 -21.17 13.49
C ALA A 341 34.81 -20.47 12.13
N LEU A 342 35.10 -19.17 12.10
CA LEU A 342 35.36 -18.44 10.85
C LEU A 342 36.67 -18.90 10.19
N ALA A 343 37.71 -19.21 10.97
CA ALA A 343 38.94 -19.80 10.46
C ALA A 343 38.69 -21.20 9.86
N ASP A 344 37.89 -22.03 10.53
CA ASP A 344 37.49 -23.36 10.04
C ASP A 344 36.66 -23.27 8.76
N LEU A 345 35.74 -22.30 8.67
CA LEU A 345 34.95 -22.03 7.46
C LEU A 345 35.86 -21.66 6.28
N ALA A 346 36.82 -20.76 6.51
CA ALA A 346 37.80 -20.34 5.51
C ALA A 346 38.64 -21.53 5.01
N GLN A 347 39.25 -22.28 5.93
CA GLN A 347 40.08 -23.44 5.58
C GLN A 347 39.28 -24.56 4.88
N GLY A 348 38.06 -24.82 5.35
CA GLY A 348 37.15 -25.78 4.71
C GLY A 348 36.81 -25.36 3.28
N THR A 349 36.57 -24.06 3.06
CA THR A 349 36.29 -23.49 1.74
C THR A 349 37.46 -23.69 0.78
N GLU A 350 38.69 -23.38 1.21
CA GLU A 350 39.89 -23.60 0.38
C GLU A 350 40.06 -25.08 -0.01
N ARG A 351 39.89 -25.98 0.95
CA ARG A 351 40.09 -27.42 0.75
C ARG A 351 39.07 -28.02 -0.23
N ILE A 352 37.82 -27.59 -0.12
CA ILE A 352 36.70 -28.20 -0.87
C ILE A 352 36.60 -27.60 -2.27
N PHE A 353 36.61 -26.27 -2.36
CA PHE A 353 36.30 -25.56 -3.61
C PHE A 353 37.55 -25.14 -4.38
N ARG A 354 38.76 -25.30 -3.80
CA ARG A 354 40.05 -24.91 -4.38
C ARG A 354 40.11 -23.42 -4.75
N VAL A 355 39.43 -22.58 -3.98
CA VAL A 355 39.41 -21.11 -4.07
C VAL A 355 40.24 -20.56 -2.92
N SER A 356 41.04 -19.51 -3.11
CA SER A 356 41.79 -18.90 -2.01
C SER A 356 40.81 -18.22 -1.04
N CYS A 357 40.82 -18.59 0.23
CA CYS A 357 39.90 -18.10 1.24
C CYS A 357 40.62 -17.78 2.55
N PRO A 358 41.37 -16.66 2.62
CA PRO A 358 42.06 -16.28 3.84
C PRO A 358 41.09 -15.67 4.86
N PHE A 359 41.27 -16.05 6.12
CA PHE A 359 40.64 -15.40 7.28
C PHE A 359 41.63 -14.44 7.96
N ARG A 360 41.18 -13.21 8.25
CA ARG A 360 41.96 -12.20 8.98
C ARG A 360 41.20 -11.66 10.18
N CYS A 361 41.86 -11.68 11.33
CA CYS A 361 41.39 -11.04 12.55
C CYS A 361 42.61 -10.48 13.28
N GLU A 362 42.77 -9.16 13.30
CA GLU A 362 43.98 -8.53 13.86
C GLU A 362 44.04 -8.61 15.38
N ARG A 363 42.88 -8.54 16.04
CA ARG A 363 42.73 -8.61 17.49
C ARG A 363 41.49 -9.43 17.83
N PRO A 364 41.52 -10.21 18.93
CA PRO A 364 40.34 -10.91 19.40
C PRO A 364 39.16 -9.96 19.62
N VAL A 365 38.02 -10.31 19.04
CA VAL A 365 36.78 -9.53 19.21
C VAL A 365 36.00 -10.01 20.43
N GLN A 366 35.35 -9.09 21.12
CA GLN A 366 34.41 -9.38 22.19
C GLN A 366 33.00 -9.50 21.62
N VAL A 367 32.42 -10.68 21.76
CA VAL A 367 31.04 -10.96 21.39
C VAL A 367 30.21 -11.06 22.66
N THR A 368 29.10 -10.31 22.72
CA THR A 368 28.32 -10.13 23.95
C THR A 368 27.50 -11.36 24.34
N ASP A 369 27.07 -12.17 23.37
CA ASP A 369 26.30 -13.39 23.60
C ASP A 369 26.44 -14.41 22.45
N ASN A 370 26.00 -15.64 22.72
CA ASN A 370 26.07 -16.76 21.78
C ASN A 370 25.17 -16.54 20.55
N THR A 371 24.07 -15.80 20.68
CA THR A 371 23.19 -15.48 19.56
C THR A 371 23.92 -14.63 18.54
N MET A 372 24.63 -13.60 19.00
CA MET A 372 25.45 -12.73 18.16
C MET A 372 26.55 -13.50 17.44
N ALA A 373 27.26 -14.39 18.15
CA ALA A 373 28.27 -15.26 17.55
C ALA A 373 27.67 -16.13 16.43
N THR A 374 26.55 -16.80 16.70
CA THR A 374 25.86 -17.62 15.69
C THR A 374 25.40 -16.79 14.50
N GLN A 375 24.78 -15.61 14.69
CA GLN A 375 24.31 -14.80 13.56
C GLN A 375 25.45 -14.28 12.69
N ILE A 376 26.55 -13.81 13.28
CA ILE A 376 27.73 -13.34 12.53
C ILE A 376 28.33 -14.49 11.70
N PHE A 377 28.53 -15.65 12.32
CA PHE A 377 29.04 -16.83 11.60
C PHE A 377 28.14 -17.23 10.43
N ARG A 378 26.83 -17.21 10.65
CA ARG A 378 25.83 -17.55 9.65
C ARG A 378 25.76 -16.55 8.49
N ILE A 379 26.02 -15.27 8.75
CA ILE A 379 26.18 -14.26 7.69
C ILE A 379 27.43 -14.57 6.87
N ALA A 380 28.56 -14.85 7.51
CA ALA A 380 29.80 -15.20 6.82
C ALA A 380 29.63 -16.44 5.93
N GLN A 381 29.01 -17.50 6.48
CA GLN A 381 28.76 -18.75 5.76
C GLN A 381 27.89 -18.54 4.51
N GLU A 382 26.81 -17.77 4.63
CA GLU A 382 25.93 -17.47 3.50
C GLU A 382 26.63 -16.59 2.44
N ALA A 383 27.41 -15.60 2.88
CA ALA A 383 28.19 -14.75 1.97
C ALA A 383 29.23 -15.56 1.18
N VAL A 384 29.98 -16.44 1.86
CA VAL A 384 30.96 -17.35 1.23
C VAL A 384 30.26 -18.32 0.26
N ALA A 385 29.12 -18.90 0.65
CA ALA A 385 28.35 -19.79 -0.21
C ALA A 385 27.84 -19.08 -1.47
N ASN A 386 27.39 -17.84 -1.34
CA ASN A 386 26.96 -17.01 -2.48
C ASN A 386 28.11 -16.67 -3.40
N ALA A 387 29.29 -16.33 -2.86
CA ALA A 387 30.49 -16.13 -3.64
C ALA A 387 30.84 -17.40 -4.45
N ILE A 388 30.88 -18.57 -3.82
CA ILE A 388 31.19 -19.83 -4.52
C ILE A 388 30.19 -20.14 -5.63
N LYS A 389 28.89 -19.93 -5.39
CA LYS A 389 27.81 -20.27 -6.33
C LYS A 389 27.68 -19.28 -7.49
N HIS A 390 27.93 -17.99 -7.24
CA HIS A 390 27.48 -16.92 -8.15
C HIS A 390 28.61 -16.02 -8.66
N SER A 391 29.74 -15.94 -7.95
CA SER A 391 30.77 -14.94 -8.27
C SER A 391 31.83 -15.43 -9.26
N HIS A 392 32.03 -16.74 -9.40
CA HIS A 392 33.21 -17.33 -10.06
C HIS A 392 34.55 -16.79 -9.53
N ALA A 393 34.59 -16.33 -8.27
CA ALA A 393 35.77 -15.75 -7.66
C ALA A 393 36.92 -16.75 -7.52
N GLU A 394 38.13 -16.26 -7.74
CA GLU A 394 39.38 -16.98 -7.45
C GLU A 394 39.83 -16.76 -5.99
N ARG A 395 39.29 -15.72 -5.35
CA ARG A 395 39.63 -15.34 -3.98
C ARG A 395 38.42 -14.79 -3.22
N ILE A 396 38.21 -15.30 -2.00
CA ILE A 396 37.16 -14.88 -1.05
C ILE A 396 37.81 -14.59 0.30
N GLU A 397 37.97 -13.33 0.67
CA GLU A 397 38.59 -12.93 1.94
C GLU A 397 37.53 -12.71 3.04
N ILE A 398 37.74 -13.33 4.20
CA ILE A 398 36.91 -13.14 5.39
C ILE A 398 37.71 -12.30 6.39
N THR A 399 37.16 -11.16 6.81
CA THR A 399 37.78 -10.28 7.80
C THR A 399 36.83 -10.05 8.95
N LEU A 400 37.33 -10.19 10.18
CA LEU A 400 36.61 -9.88 11.40
C LEU A 400 37.43 -8.88 12.22
N GLY A 401 36.83 -7.75 12.56
CA GLY A 401 37.47 -6.70 13.34
C GLY A 401 36.49 -6.05 14.31
N GLN A 402 37.06 -5.31 15.26
CA GLN A 402 36.31 -4.54 16.24
C GLN A 402 37.05 -3.24 16.53
N ASP A 403 36.32 -2.13 16.55
CA ASP A 403 36.76 -0.85 17.07
C ASP A 403 36.00 -0.52 18.39
N GLU A 404 36.15 0.71 18.90
CA GLU A 404 35.50 1.12 20.16
C GLU A 404 33.97 1.25 20.03
N GLU A 405 33.44 1.42 18.81
CA GLU A 405 32.03 1.70 18.54
C GLU A 405 31.27 0.48 18.00
N GLN A 406 31.94 -0.41 17.26
CA GLN A 406 31.29 -1.49 16.51
C GLN A 406 32.21 -2.70 16.23
N LEU A 407 31.57 -3.86 16.09
CA LEU A 407 32.15 -5.05 15.50
C LEU A 407 31.83 -5.08 13.99
N THR A 408 32.82 -5.40 13.17
CA THR A 408 32.69 -5.47 11.70
C THR A 408 33.11 -6.85 11.17
N LEU A 409 32.19 -7.53 10.49
CA LEU A 409 32.47 -8.69 9.64
C LEU A 409 32.45 -8.24 8.18
N SER A 410 33.45 -8.63 7.39
CA SER A 410 33.51 -8.39 5.94
C SER A 410 33.82 -9.69 5.22
N VAL A 411 33.03 -10.02 4.19
CA VAL A 411 33.33 -11.08 3.23
C VAL A 411 33.46 -10.44 1.86
N ARG A 412 34.63 -10.60 1.25
CA ARG A 412 35.00 -9.93 -0.01
C ARG A 412 35.38 -10.96 -1.05
N ASP A 413 34.70 -10.98 -2.19
CA ASP A 413 35.09 -11.77 -3.35
C ASP A 413 35.62 -10.88 -4.48
N ASN A 414 36.41 -11.46 -5.38
CA ASN A 414 36.94 -10.80 -6.57
C ASN A 414 36.26 -11.27 -7.87
N GLY A 415 35.01 -11.72 -7.78
CA GLY A 415 34.25 -12.29 -8.89
C GLY A 415 33.54 -11.25 -9.76
N VAL A 416 32.37 -11.62 -10.28
CA VAL A 416 31.57 -10.78 -11.22
C VAL A 416 30.70 -9.69 -10.58
N GLY A 417 30.57 -9.70 -9.24
CA GLY A 417 29.80 -8.70 -8.50
C GLY A 417 28.28 -8.91 -8.56
N ILE A 418 27.53 -8.13 -7.78
CA ILE A 418 26.07 -8.15 -7.76
C ILE A 418 25.53 -7.13 -8.77
N PRO A 419 24.62 -7.48 -9.70
CA PRO A 419 24.06 -6.52 -10.65
C PRO A 419 23.34 -5.34 -9.95
N ASP A 420 23.55 -4.11 -10.41
CA ASP A 420 22.98 -2.88 -9.82
C ASP A 420 21.44 -2.83 -9.78
N ASN A 421 20.78 -3.74 -10.52
CA ASN A 421 19.34 -3.70 -10.80
C ASN A 421 18.53 -4.77 -10.05
N ILE A 422 18.92 -5.13 -8.83
CA ILE A 422 18.04 -5.90 -7.95
C ILE A 422 16.98 -4.94 -7.39
N SER A 423 15.90 -4.73 -8.15
CA SER A 423 14.66 -4.14 -7.62
C SER A 423 14.29 -4.89 -6.34
N GLY A 424 13.88 -4.19 -5.27
CA GLY A 424 13.52 -4.77 -3.96
C GLY A 424 12.39 -5.82 -3.96
N LYS A 425 11.92 -6.25 -5.15
CA LYS A 425 11.05 -7.40 -5.38
C LYS A 425 11.79 -8.70 -5.73
N SER A 426 13.10 -8.67 -6.02
CA SER A 426 13.88 -9.83 -6.47
C SER A 426 15.19 -10.06 -5.71
N THR A 427 15.31 -9.56 -4.48
CA THR A 427 16.41 -9.92 -3.58
C THR A 427 16.33 -11.42 -3.29
N GLY A 428 17.33 -12.19 -3.71
CA GLY A 428 17.40 -13.62 -3.43
C GLY A 428 17.29 -13.90 -1.93
N MET A 429 16.68 -15.04 -1.57
CA MET A 429 16.44 -15.44 -0.17
C MET A 429 17.71 -15.36 0.71
N GLY A 430 18.91 -15.60 0.15
CA GLY A 430 20.18 -15.46 0.86
C GLY A 430 20.44 -14.04 1.38
N LEU A 431 20.23 -13.01 0.55
CA LEU A 431 20.42 -11.60 0.95
C LEU A 431 19.40 -11.17 2.02
N LEU A 432 18.14 -11.60 1.87
CA LEU A 432 17.08 -11.34 2.85
C LEU A 432 17.41 -11.98 4.21
N THR A 433 17.87 -13.23 4.18
CA THR A 433 18.27 -13.97 5.38
C THR A 433 19.45 -13.29 6.07
N MET A 434 20.51 -12.94 5.35
CA MET A 434 21.66 -12.23 5.94
C MET A 434 21.25 -10.88 6.55
N THR A 435 20.39 -10.12 5.86
CA THR A 435 19.90 -8.82 6.36
C THR A 435 19.07 -8.98 7.62
N HIS A 436 18.21 -9.99 7.68
CA HIS A 436 17.42 -10.31 8.87
C HIS A 436 18.32 -10.69 10.05
N ARG A 437 19.31 -11.58 9.84
CA ARG A 437 20.28 -12.01 10.86
C ARG A 437 21.10 -10.83 11.42
N ALA A 438 21.53 -9.90 10.56
CA ALA A 438 22.20 -8.69 10.99
C ALA A 438 21.30 -7.82 11.90
N ARG A 439 20.02 -7.66 11.54
CA ARG A 439 19.06 -6.92 12.36
C ARG A 439 18.75 -7.58 13.71
N MET A 440 18.74 -8.92 13.78
CA MET A 440 18.52 -9.65 15.03
C MET A 440 19.56 -9.32 16.10
N VAL A 441 20.78 -8.94 15.68
CA VAL A 441 21.87 -8.55 16.58
C VAL A 441 22.03 -7.02 16.69
N GLY A 442 21.06 -6.25 16.18
CA GLY A 442 21.12 -4.78 16.16
C GLY A 442 22.10 -4.21 15.14
N GLY A 443 22.63 -5.04 14.23
CA GLY A 443 23.58 -4.64 13.20
C GLY A 443 22.93 -4.22 11.88
N MET A 444 23.76 -3.67 11.00
CA MET A 444 23.44 -3.30 9.63
C MET A 444 24.27 -4.11 8.64
N LEU A 445 23.68 -4.47 7.51
CA LEU A 445 24.35 -5.18 6.43
C LEU A 445 24.40 -4.28 5.18
N SER A 446 25.58 -4.13 4.58
CA SER A 446 25.78 -3.47 3.30
C SER A 446 26.36 -4.44 2.25
N PHE A 447 26.03 -4.15 1.00
CA PHE A 447 26.54 -4.84 -0.18
C PHE A 447 27.15 -3.78 -1.08
N GLU A 448 28.45 -3.89 -1.31
CA GLU A 448 29.23 -2.92 -2.09
C GLU A 448 29.90 -3.64 -3.27
N HIS A 449 30.05 -2.93 -4.39
CA HIS A 449 30.90 -3.40 -5.47
C HIS A 449 32.35 -3.31 -5.06
N ASP A 450 33.09 -4.38 -5.29
CA ASP A 450 34.52 -4.36 -5.13
C ASP A 450 35.20 -3.64 -6.29
N GLN A 451 36.29 -2.93 -5.98
CA GLN A 451 37.13 -2.24 -6.97
C GLN A 451 37.72 -3.18 -8.05
N PHE A 452 37.74 -4.50 -7.80
CA PHE A 452 38.19 -5.51 -8.76
C PHE A 452 37.03 -6.28 -9.43
N GLY A 453 35.79 -5.79 -9.32
CA GLY A 453 34.61 -6.33 -10.00
C GLY A 453 33.76 -7.29 -9.17
N GLY A 454 34.22 -7.71 -8.00
CA GLY A 454 33.51 -8.64 -7.11
C GLY A 454 32.55 -7.98 -6.12
N THR A 455 32.18 -8.69 -5.06
CA THR A 455 31.24 -8.20 -4.04
C THR A 455 31.92 -8.05 -2.68
N VAL A 456 31.58 -6.99 -1.95
CA VAL A 456 31.89 -6.84 -0.53
C VAL A 456 30.59 -6.89 0.27
N VAL A 457 30.43 -7.93 1.08
CA VAL A 457 29.36 -8.05 2.08
C VAL A 457 29.90 -7.60 3.42
N ARG A 458 29.34 -6.54 4.01
CA ARG A 458 29.80 -6.00 5.30
C ARG A 458 28.66 -5.98 6.31
N CYS A 459 28.89 -6.59 7.47
CA CYS A 459 27.99 -6.53 8.62
C CYS A 459 28.66 -5.71 9.73
N CYS A 460 28.01 -4.64 10.16
CA CYS A 460 28.45 -3.79 11.27
C CYS A 460 27.46 -3.90 12.43
N VAL A 461 27.94 -4.29 13.61
CA VAL A 461 27.13 -4.42 14.83
C VAL A 461 27.62 -3.41 15.87
N PRO A 462 26.80 -2.44 16.29
CA PRO A 462 27.20 -1.47 17.30
C PRO A 462 27.39 -2.16 18.67
N LEU A 463 28.48 -1.82 19.34
CA LEU A 463 28.76 -2.31 20.68
C LEU A 463 28.17 -1.32 21.68
N GLY A 464 27.08 -1.72 22.36
CA GLY A 464 26.44 -0.86 23.35
C GLY A 464 27.40 -0.52 24.51
N GLU A 465 27.34 0.72 25.01
CA GLU A 465 28.05 1.13 26.23
C GLU A 465 27.81 0.10 27.33
N THR A 466 28.87 -0.61 27.71
CA THR A 466 28.83 -1.52 28.84
C THR A 466 28.51 -0.67 30.06
N LYS A 467 27.29 -0.77 30.60
CA LYS A 467 26.93 -0.14 31.88
C LYS A 467 27.94 -0.62 32.92
N SER A 468 28.88 0.26 33.27
CA SER A 468 29.84 0.10 34.35
C SER A 468 29.11 -0.37 35.61
N ALA A 469 29.26 -1.65 35.92
CA ALA A 469 28.88 -2.23 37.20
C ALA A 469 29.91 -1.80 38.27
N THR A 470 29.97 -0.50 38.58
CA THR A 470 30.56 -0.03 39.83
C THR A 470 29.45 0.16 40.84
N ALA A 471 28.97 -0.97 41.36
CA ALA A 471 28.24 -1.00 42.61
C ALA A 471 29.15 -0.42 43.70
N ARG A 472 28.80 0.77 44.18
CA ARG A 472 29.29 1.35 45.43
C ARG A 472 29.22 0.30 46.54
N LYS A 473 30.37 -0.27 46.92
CA LYS A 473 30.55 -0.81 48.27
C LYS A 473 30.46 0.38 49.23
N LYS A 474 29.29 0.54 49.86
CA LYS A 474 29.18 1.20 51.16
C LYS A 474 29.52 0.17 52.23
N SER A 475 30.70 0.31 52.82
CA SER A 475 30.96 0.07 54.24
C SER A 475 32.08 1.02 54.65
#